data_AF-A0A2Z4BYE6-F1
#
_entry.id   AF-A0A2Z4BYE6-F1
#
_cell.length_a   1.000
_cell.length_b   1.000
_cell.length_c   1.000
_cell.angle_alpha   90.00
_cell.angle_beta   90.00
_cell.angle_gamma   90.00
#
_symmetry.space_group_name_H-M   'P 1'
#
loop_
_entity.id
_entity.type
_entity.pdbx_description
1 polymer ?
#
loop_
_entity_poly.entity_id
_entity_poly.type
_entity_poly.pdbx_seq_one_letter_code
_entity_poly.pdbx_strand_id
1 'polypeptide(L)'
;MEFAIRLCYKMFCILKIVMLILASLAPCYATNNNTAAIVTTSSSIDLEGNIPMGTPGRRVCYYESWGVYRPGEGSYDIDDIPGHLCTHLIYTFCGVCNVTWKIIPLDPELDIGRKGYSRFVGLKEKYPNLTTTIAVGGWGEGGKKYSELVSQQERRKIFVQSVIELMSKFSFDGLDLDWEY
;
A
#
# COMPACT_ATOMS: atom_id res chain seq x y z
N MET A 1 2.86 -9.60 31.50
CA MET A 1 1.44 -9.35 31.20
C MET A 1 1.11 -7.86 30.98
N GLU A 2 1.99 -6.91 31.33
CA GLU A 2 1.76 -5.47 31.08
C GLU A 2 2.18 -4.96 29.68
N PHE A 3 2.92 -5.73 28.89
CA PHE A 3 3.38 -5.30 27.56
C PHE A 3 2.29 -5.37 26.48
N ALA A 4 1.35 -6.31 26.59
CA ALA A 4 0.27 -6.49 25.61
C ALA A 4 -0.77 -5.36 25.66
N ILE A 5 -0.94 -4.70 26.82
CA ILE A 5 -1.93 -3.63 27.00
C ILE A 5 -1.42 -2.32 26.36
N ARG A 6 -0.11 -2.03 26.40
CA ARG A 6 0.46 -0.82 25.76
C ARG A 6 0.49 -0.87 24.23
N LEU A 7 0.52 -2.07 23.62
CA LEU A 7 0.45 -2.24 22.17
C LEU A 7 -0.95 -1.92 21.61
N CYS A 8 -2.00 -2.28 22.36
CA CYS A 8 -3.39 -2.08 21.94
C CYS A 8 -3.76 -0.58 21.88
N TYR A 9 -3.26 0.24 22.80
CA TYR A 9 -3.55 1.69 22.82
C TYR A 9 -2.89 2.48 21.69
N LYS A 10 -1.70 2.10 21.22
CA LYS A 10 -1.02 2.80 20.11
C LYS A 10 -1.59 2.45 18.74
N MET A 11 -2.04 1.20 18.55
CA MET A 11 -2.70 0.78 17.31
C MET A 11 -4.10 1.39 17.15
N PHE A 12 -4.81 1.61 18.25
CA PHE A 12 -6.10 2.32 18.25
C PHE A 12 -6.01 3.82 17.89
N CYS A 13 -4.86 4.48 18.12
CA CYS A 13 -4.68 5.89 17.77
C CYS A 13 -4.48 6.12 16.26
N ILE A 14 -3.80 5.20 15.57
CA ILE A 14 -3.55 5.32 14.12
C ILE A 14 -4.84 5.01 13.34
N LEU A 15 -5.61 4.01 13.77
CA LEU A 15 -6.90 3.67 13.17
C LEU A 15 -7.98 4.76 13.38
N LYS A 16 -7.95 5.45 14.53
CA LYS A 16 -8.87 6.58 14.80
C LYS A 16 -8.60 7.80 13.92
N ILE A 17 -7.35 8.09 13.58
CA ILE A 17 -7.01 9.26 12.74
C ILE A 17 -7.49 9.06 11.30
N VAL A 18 -7.46 7.83 10.79
CA VAL A 18 -7.93 7.51 9.42
C VAL A 18 -9.46 7.54 9.33
N MET A 19 -10.19 7.11 10.37
CA MET A 19 -11.65 7.24 10.40
C MET A 19 -12.16 8.68 10.61
N LEU A 20 -11.41 9.55 11.30
CA LEU A 20 -11.84 10.93 11.56
C LEU A 20 -11.74 11.86 10.34
N ILE A 21 -10.93 11.53 9.34
CA ILE A 21 -10.79 12.36 8.12
C ILE A 21 -11.91 12.10 7.11
N LEU A 22 -12.55 10.92 7.15
CA LEU A 22 -13.69 10.60 6.28
C LEU A 22 -15.05 11.04 6.86
N ALA A 23 -15.13 11.37 8.15
CA ALA A 23 -16.38 11.77 8.81
C ALA A 23 -16.73 13.27 8.65
N SER A 24 -15.85 14.10 8.10
CA SER A 24 -16.09 15.56 7.98
C SER A 24 -16.82 16.00 6.70
N LEU A 25 -17.25 15.07 5.84
CA LEU A 25 -17.98 15.38 4.61
C LEU A 25 -19.37 14.72 4.50
N ALA A 26 -19.88 14.09 5.56
CA ALA A 26 -21.24 13.56 5.56
C ALA A 26 -22.23 14.60 6.14
N PRO A 27 -23.24 15.05 5.38
CA PRO A 27 -24.34 15.84 5.93
C PRO A 27 -25.08 15.02 6.99
N CYS A 28 -25.23 15.60 8.19
CA CYS A 28 -25.97 15.03 9.30
C CYS A 28 -27.45 14.88 8.93
N TYR A 29 -27.93 13.66 8.73
CA TYR A 29 -29.34 13.32 8.89
C TYR A 29 -29.51 12.59 10.22
N ALA A 30 -30.19 13.25 11.15
CA ALA A 30 -30.54 12.69 12.44
C ALA A 30 -31.79 11.82 12.32
N THR A 31 -31.73 10.58 12.83
CA THR A 31 -32.93 9.85 13.26
C THR A 31 -32.65 9.18 14.61
N ASN A 32 -33.47 9.52 15.59
CA ASN A 32 -33.49 8.95 16.94
C ASN A 32 -34.11 7.53 16.91
N ASN A 33 -33.46 6.56 17.55
CA ASN A 33 -33.98 5.88 18.74
C ASN A 33 -33.19 4.61 19.08
N ASN A 34 -32.94 4.47 20.38
CA ASN A 34 -32.38 3.34 21.12
C ASN A 34 -32.73 1.95 20.55
N THR A 35 -31.71 1.21 20.11
CA THR A 35 -31.66 -0.26 20.24
C THR A 35 -30.21 -0.73 20.10
N ALA A 36 -29.80 -1.60 21.03
CA ALA A 36 -28.46 -2.19 21.05
C ALA A 36 -28.17 -2.98 19.77
N ALA A 37 -26.93 -2.90 19.30
CA ALA A 37 -26.43 -3.60 18.14
C ALA A 37 -26.56 -5.13 18.30
N ILE A 38 -27.33 -5.75 17.41
CA ILE A 38 -27.17 -7.16 17.06
C ILE A 38 -26.63 -7.16 15.63
N VAL A 39 -25.32 -7.36 15.47
CA VAL A 39 -24.73 -7.66 14.16
C VAL A 39 -25.04 -9.12 13.87
N THR A 40 -26.24 -9.38 13.35
CA THR A 40 -26.56 -10.67 12.74
C THR A 40 -25.96 -10.64 11.34
N THR A 41 -24.95 -11.46 11.08
CA THR A 41 -24.47 -11.70 9.72
C THR A 41 -25.52 -12.52 8.97
N SER A 42 -26.58 -11.87 8.50
CA SER A 42 -27.43 -12.47 7.47
C SER A 42 -26.68 -12.34 6.16
N SER A 43 -26.17 -13.46 5.63
CA SER A 43 -25.88 -13.58 4.21
C SER A 43 -27.18 -13.23 3.47
N SER A 44 -27.26 -12.04 2.91
CA SER A 44 -28.36 -11.62 2.04
C SER A 44 -28.29 -12.50 0.80
N ILE A 45 -29.15 -13.52 0.77
CA ILE A 45 -29.53 -14.24 -0.45
C ILE A 45 -30.31 -13.21 -1.27
N ASP A 46 -29.79 -12.84 -2.44
CA ASP A 46 -30.55 -12.02 -3.38
C ASP A 46 -31.85 -12.75 -3.73
N LEU A 47 -32.92 -12.02 -4.05
CA LEU A 47 -34.27 -12.57 -4.30
C LEU A 47 -34.34 -13.63 -5.44
N GLU A 48 -33.23 -13.89 -6.12
CA GLU A 48 -33.03 -14.90 -7.16
C GLU A 48 -32.32 -16.17 -6.69
N GLY A 49 -31.97 -16.30 -5.40
CA GLY A 49 -31.34 -17.52 -4.87
C GLY A 49 -29.86 -17.68 -5.23
N ASN A 50 -29.21 -16.64 -5.74
CA ASN A 50 -27.77 -16.66 -5.99
C ASN A 50 -27.00 -16.48 -4.69
N ILE A 51 -26.11 -17.43 -4.39
CA ILE A 51 -25.06 -17.24 -3.39
C ILE A 51 -24.16 -16.14 -3.95
N PRO A 52 -23.96 -15.00 -3.26
CA PRO A 52 -22.98 -14.02 -3.70
C PRO A 52 -21.65 -14.74 -3.81
N MET A 53 -21.18 -14.91 -5.05
CA MET A 53 -19.89 -15.52 -5.33
C MET A 53 -18.88 -14.74 -4.51
N GLY A 54 -18.28 -15.39 -3.52
CA GLY A 54 -17.36 -14.72 -2.60
C GLY A 54 -16.31 -13.96 -3.40
N THR A 55 -15.94 -12.77 -2.93
CA THR A 55 -14.95 -11.94 -3.61
C THR A 55 -13.71 -12.79 -3.94
N PRO A 56 -13.25 -12.84 -5.20
CA PRO A 56 -12.07 -13.63 -5.56
C PRO A 56 -10.88 -13.31 -4.65
N GLY A 57 -10.17 -14.35 -4.20
CA GLY A 57 -9.01 -14.20 -3.32
C GLY A 57 -7.88 -13.39 -3.99
N ARG A 58 -7.12 -12.65 -3.18
CA ARG A 58 -5.96 -11.90 -3.65
C ARG A 58 -4.69 -12.76 -3.57
N ARG A 59 -3.96 -12.84 -4.68
CA ARG A 59 -2.57 -13.33 -4.76
C ARG A 59 -1.66 -12.11 -4.91
N VAL A 60 -0.96 -11.75 -3.84
CA VAL A 60 -0.11 -10.55 -3.76
C VAL A 60 1.35 -10.98 -3.84
N CYS A 61 2.09 -10.41 -4.78
CA CYS A 61 3.45 -10.82 -5.10
C CYS A 61 4.39 -9.61 -5.01
N TYR A 62 5.42 -9.72 -4.18
CA TYR A 62 6.48 -8.73 -4.05
C TYR A 62 7.53 -8.96 -5.15
N TYR A 63 7.94 -7.87 -5.82
CA TYR A 63 9.02 -7.86 -6.79
C TYR A 63 10.19 -7.04 -6.26
N GLU A 64 11.28 -7.72 -5.95
CA GLU A 64 12.53 -7.12 -5.45
C GLU A 64 13.33 -6.52 -6.61
N SER A 65 13.38 -5.20 -6.72
CA SER A 65 14.05 -4.53 -7.85
C SER A 65 15.55 -4.87 -7.95
N TRP A 66 16.22 -5.07 -6.82
CA TRP A 66 17.64 -5.44 -6.78
C TRP A 66 17.92 -6.89 -7.22
N GLY A 67 16.87 -7.69 -7.49
CA GLY A 67 17.00 -9.05 -8.01
C GLY A 67 17.78 -9.12 -9.33
N VAL A 68 17.73 -8.07 -10.14
CA VAL A 68 18.46 -7.94 -11.41
C VAL A 68 20.00 -7.98 -11.25
N TYR A 69 20.51 -7.71 -10.05
CA TYR A 69 21.94 -7.69 -9.78
C TYR A 69 22.50 -9.04 -9.31
N ARG A 70 21.64 -10.05 -9.15
CA ARG A 70 22.09 -11.40 -8.77
C ARG A 70 22.85 -12.04 -9.95
N PRO A 71 23.92 -12.80 -9.68
CA PRO A 71 24.73 -13.41 -10.73
C PRO A 71 24.03 -14.64 -11.36
N GLY A 72 24.30 -14.87 -12.65
CA GLY A 72 23.86 -16.06 -13.38
C GLY A 72 22.34 -16.24 -13.42
N GLU A 73 21.88 -17.47 -13.26
CA GLU A 73 20.44 -17.84 -13.22
C GLU A 73 19.68 -17.23 -12.02
N GLY A 74 20.38 -16.58 -11.08
CA GLY A 74 19.74 -15.87 -9.98
C GLY A 74 19.24 -14.47 -10.36
N SER A 75 19.70 -13.91 -11.48
CA SER A 75 19.23 -12.62 -11.98
C SER A 75 17.73 -12.68 -12.28
N TYR A 76 17.00 -11.66 -11.86
CA TYR A 76 15.55 -11.60 -12.02
C TYR A 76 15.12 -10.17 -12.36
N ASP A 77 14.80 -9.92 -13.62
CA ASP A 77 14.31 -8.64 -14.14
C ASP A 77 12.77 -8.65 -14.24
N ILE A 78 12.19 -7.49 -14.55
CA ILE A 78 10.74 -7.30 -14.72
C ILE A 78 10.15 -8.25 -15.77
N ASP A 79 10.93 -8.55 -16.83
CA ASP A 79 10.48 -9.41 -17.93
C ASP A 79 10.33 -10.88 -17.50
N ASP A 80 10.96 -11.28 -16.38
CA ASP A 80 10.90 -12.62 -15.82
C ASP A 80 9.64 -12.86 -14.96
N ILE A 81 8.84 -11.82 -14.72
CA ILE A 81 7.65 -11.89 -13.85
C ILE A 81 6.51 -12.70 -14.52
N PRO A 82 6.10 -13.85 -13.94
CA PRO A 82 4.96 -14.62 -14.41
C PRO A 82 3.65 -13.98 -13.91
N GLY A 83 3.30 -12.81 -14.45
CA GLY A 83 2.21 -11.97 -13.94
C GLY A 83 0.83 -12.65 -13.83
N HIS A 84 0.54 -13.67 -14.65
CA HIS A 84 -0.70 -14.45 -14.56
C HIS A 84 -0.89 -15.23 -13.23
N LEU A 85 0.18 -15.42 -12.46
CA LEU A 85 0.14 -16.04 -11.13
C LEU A 85 -0.33 -15.08 -10.04
N CYS A 86 -0.29 -13.77 -10.29
CA CYS A 86 -0.56 -12.74 -9.31
C CYS A 86 -1.86 -11.99 -9.66
N THR A 87 -2.46 -11.38 -8.66
CA THR A 87 -3.55 -10.40 -8.83
C THR A 87 -3.04 -8.98 -8.54
N HIS A 88 -2.09 -8.88 -7.62
CA HIS A 88 -1.44 -7.64 -7.22
C HIS A 88 0.07 -7.86 -7.27
N LEU A 89 0.79 -6.96 -7.95
CA LEU A 89 2.25 -6.90 -7.94
C LEU A 89 2.68 -5.66 -7.17
N ILE A 90 3.71 -5.81 -6.33
CA ILE A 90 4.26 -4.73 -5.51
C ILE A 90 5.72 -4.52 -5.89
N TYR A 91 6.06 -3.36 -6.45
CA TYR A 91 7.44 -2.98 -6.73
C TYR A 91 8.14 -2.59 -5.43
N THR A 92 9.24 -3.25 -5.08
CA THR A 92 9.96 -2.96 -3.85
C THR A 92 11.41 -2.54 -4.12
N PHE A 93 11.92 -1.44 -3.58
CA PHE A 93 11.28 -0.43 -2.70
C PHE A 93 11.58 0.99 -3.18
N CYS A 94 10.69 1.92 -2.87
CA CYS A 94 11.03 3.32 -2.67
C CYS A 94 11.42 3.57 -1.20
N GLY A 95 12.11 4.68 -0.98
CA GLY A 95 12.47 5.15 0.36
C GLY A 95 11.92 6.53 0.69
N VAL A 96 12.35 7.03 1.85
CA VAL A 96 12.05 8.40 2.33
C VAL A 96 13.33 9.18 2.54
N CYS A 97 13.41 10.37 1.95
CA CYS A 97 14.49 11.32 2.23
C CYS A 97 14.34 11.91 3.64
N ASN A 98 15.36 11.74 4.49
CA ASN A 98 15.38 12.28 5.86
C ASN A 98 15.60 13.80 5.97
N VAL A 99 15.77 14.50 4.84
CA VAL A 99 15.89 15.97 4.78
C VAL A 99 14.61 16.59 4.25
N THR A 100 14.16 16.11 3.09
CA THR A 100 13.00 16.69 2.39
C THR A 100 11.68 16.04 2.76
N TRP A 101 11.70 14.86 3.40
CA TRP A 101 10.52 14.04 3.73
C TRP A 101 9.70 13.59 2.52
N LYS A 102 10.30 13.63 1.33
CA LYS A 102 9.70 13.12 0.08
C LYS A 102 10.00 11.64 -0.11
N ILE A 103 9.10 10.94 -0.81
CA ILE A 103 9.40 9.62 -1.38
C ILE A 103 10.52 9.75 -2.42
N ILE A 104 11.43 8.79 -2.44
CA ILE A 104 12.59 8.76 -3.34
C ILE A 104 12.81 7.36 -3.93
N PRO A 105 13.31 7.25 -5.19
CA PRO A 105 13.86 6.01 -5.69
C PRO A 105 15.12 5.63 -4.90
N LEU A 106 15.27 4.33 -4.59
CA LEU A 106 16.46 3.82 -3.90
C LEU A 106 17.59 3.51 -4.88
N ASP A 107 17.24 3.18 -6.12
CA ASP A 107 18.20 3.01 -7.21
C ASP A 107 17.74 3.84 -8.43
N PRO A 108 18.10 5.13 -8.52
CA PRO A 108 17.65 5.99 -9.61
C PRO A 108 18.12 5.51 -11.00
N GLU A 109 19.24 4.81 -11.10
CA GLU A 109 19.72 4.29 -12.38
C GLU A 109 18.77 3.20 -12.89
N LEU A 110 18.37 2.27 -12.02
CA LEU A 110 17.46 1.19 -12.37
C LEU A 110 16.01 1.67 -12.49
N ASP A 111 15.52 2.32 -11.43
CA ASP A 111 14.11 2.71 -11.25
C ASP A 111 13.67 3.72 -12.32
N ILE A 112 14.54 4.68 -12.63
CA ILE A 112 14.26 5.81 -13.54
C ILE A 112 15.05 5.66 -14.85
N GLY A 113 16.38 5.52 -14.76
CA GLY A 113 17.27 5.50 -15.93
C GLY A 113 16.98 4.35 -16.89
N ARG A 114 16.79 3.14 -16.36
CA ARG A 114 16.38 1.93 -17.09
C ARG A 114 14.86 1.72 -17.11
N LYS A 115 14.11 2.74 -16.68
CA LYS A 115 12.64 2.78 -16.67
C LYS A 115 12.00 1.65 -15.86
N GLY A 116 12.63 1.20 -14.77
CA GLY A 116 12.11 0.12 -13.91
C GLY A 116 10.64 0.32 -13.52
N TYR A 117 10.26 1.50 -13.02
CA TYR A 117 8.87 1.79 -12.65
C TYR A 117 7.90 1.68 -13.83
N SER A 118 8.22 2.31 -14.96
CA SER A 118 7.35 2.29 -16.14
C SER A 118 7.24 0.90 -16.75
N ARG A 119 8.34 0.13 -16.82
CA ARG A 119 8.33 -1.26 -17.30
C ARG A 119 7.46 -2.14 -16.41
N PHE A 120 7.56 -1.97 -15.10
CA PHE A 120 6.78 -2.75 -14.13
C PHE A 120 5.28 -2.46 -14.24
N VAL A 121 4.88 -1.19 -14.28
CA VAL A 121 3.47 -0.81 -14.50
C VAL A 121 2.99 -1.27 -15.88
N GLY A 122 3.87 -1.26 -16.89
CA GLY A 122 3.62 -1.75 -18.24
C GLY A 122 3.31 -3.24 -18.33
N LEU A 123 3.56 -4.05 -17.30
CA LEU A 123 3.12 -5.45 -17.26
C LEU A 123 1.59 -5.60 -17.41
N LYS A 124 0.83 -4.53 -17.09
CA LYS A 124 -0.62 -4.47 -17.33
C LYS A 124 -0.98 -4.59 -18.81
N GLU A 125 -0.09 -4.26 -19.74
CA GLU A 125 -0.32 -4.47 -21.18
C GLU A 125 -0.40 -5.97 -21.52
N LYS A 126 0.41 -6.80 -20.86
CA LYS A 126 0.42 -8.27 -21.02
C LYS A 126 -0.60 -8.95 -20.13
N TYR A 127 -0.87 -8.40 -18.96
CA TYR A 127 -1.76 -8.96 -17.95
C TYR A 127 -2.74 -7.89 -17.45
N PRO A 128 -3.84 -7.62 -18.18
CA PRO A 128 -4.70 -6.46 -17.97
C PRO A 128 -5.45 -6.42 -16.63
N ASN A 129 -5.56 -7.56 -15.94
CA ASN A 129 -6.22 -7.65 -14.64
C ASN A 129 -5.26 -7.43 -13.46
N LEU A 130 -3.98 -7.13 -13.72
CA LEU A 130 -3.01 -6.86 -12.66
C LEU A 130 -3.25 -5.48 -12.03
N THR A 131 -3.19 -5.45 -10.71
CA THR A 131 -2.99 -4.22 -9.94
C THR A 131 -1.50 -4.07 -9.65
N THR A 132 -0.92 -2.92 -9.97
CA THR A 132 0.50 -2.63 -9.75
C THR A 132 0.65 -1.55 -8.70
N THR A 133 1.27 -1.87 -7.57
CA THR A 133 1.56 -0.91 -6.49
C THR A 133 3.06 -0.76 -6.28
N ILE A 134 3.45 0.26 -5.52
CA ILE A 134 4.84 0.49 -5.11
C ILE A 134 4.92 0.48 -3.59
N ALA A 135 5.92 -0.20 -3.03
CA ALA A 135 6.16 -0.20 -1.59
C ALA A 135 7.16 0.86 -1.19
N VAL A 136 6.94 1.48 -0.02
CA VAL A 136 7.88 2.40 0.62
C VAL A 136 8.31 1.84 1.97
N GLY A 137 9.61 1.75 2.20
CA GLY A 137 10.18 1.17 3.42
C GLY A 137 11.03 -0.07 3.15
N GLY A 138 10.69 -1.18 3.81
CA GLY A 138 11.50 -2.38 3.88
C GLY A 138 12.60 -2.27 4.95
N TRP A 139 13.06 -3.41 5.45
CA TRP A 139 14.11 -3.51 6.47
C TRP A 139 15.34 -2.62 6.21
N GLY A 140 15.83 -2.57 4.97
CA GLY A 140 17.03 -1.81 4.59
C GLY A 140 16.92 -0.29 4.75
N GLU A 141 15.70 0.26 4.75
CA GLU A 141 15.47 1.69 4.92
C GLU A 141 15.58 2.16 6.39
N GLY A 142 15.36 1.24 7.34
CA GLY A 142 15.32 1.49 8.78
C GLY A 142 14.12 2.33 9.25
N GLY A 143 13.66 2.12 10.50
CA GLY A 143 12.42 2.73 11.01
C GLY A 143 12.52 4.18 11.53
N LYS A 144 13.70 4.66 11.93
CA LYS A 144 13.85 5.95 12.64
C LYS A 144 13.29 7.15 11.86
N LYS A 145 13.60 7.24 10.57
CA LYS A 145 13.15 8.35 9.71
C LYS A 145 11.64 8.34 9.47
N TYR A 146 11.01 7.16 9.47
CA TYR A 146 9.55 7.05 9.38
C TYR A 146 8.89 7.59 10.66
N SER A 147 9.44 7.28 11.84
CA SER A 147 9.01 7.87 13.11
C SER A 147 9.12 9.41 13.12
N GLU A 148 10.25 9.95 12.63
CA GLU A 148 10.47 11.39 12.50
C GLU A 148 9.53 12.05 11.49
N LEU A 149 9.23 11.37 10.37
CA LEU A 149 8.30 11.83 9.35
C LEU A 149 6.88 11.94 9.93
N VAL A 150 6.40 10.90 10.61
CA VAL A 150 5.03 10.91 11.15
C VAL A 150 4.86 11.82 12.36
N SER A 151 5.95 12.24 13.01
CA SER A 151 5.90 13.11 14.20
C SER A 151 5.39 14.53 13.93
N GLN A 152 5.45 15.03 12.70
CA GLN A 152 5.04 16.39 12.33
C GLN A 152 4.01 16.39 11.20
N GLN A 153 2.98 17.22 11.29
CA GLN A 153 1.91 17.28 10.28
C GLN A 153 2.44 17.75 8.92
N GLU A 154 3.34 18.72 8.93
CA GLU A 154 3.98 19.31 7.76
C GLU A 154 4.78 18.26 6.99
N ARG A 155 5.53 17.40 7.70
CA ARG A 155 6.31 16.31 7.10
C ARG A 155 5.40 15.26 6.47
N ARG A 156 4.33 14.86 7.16
CA ARG A 156 3.31 13.96 6.59
C ARG A 156 2.67 14.54 5.34
N LYS A 157 2.38 15.85 5.33
CA LYS A 157 1.82 16.53 4.15
C LYS A 157 2.77 16.50 2.96
N ILE A 158 4.06 16.80 3.18
CA ILE A 158 5.08 16.74 2.12
C ILE A 158 5.22 15.32 1.57
N PHE A 159 5.27 14.32 2.46
CA PHE A 159 5.35 12.92 2.08
C PHE A 159 4.16 12.49 1.22
N VAL A 160 2.93 12.69 1.70
CA VAL A 160 1.72 12.32 0.97
C VAL A 160 1.65 13.00 -0.40
N GLN A 161 2.00 14.28 -0.47
CA GLN A 161 2.04 15.02 -1.74
C GLN A 161 3.05 14.39 -2.71
N SER A 162 4.26 14.05 -2.24
CA SER A 162 5.28 13.41 -3.08
C SER A 162 4.91 12.00 -3.53
N VAL A 163 4.17 11.24 -2.70
CA VAL A 163 3.63 9.92 -3.06
C VAL A 163 2.62 10.06 -4.21
N ILE A 164 1.67 11.00 -4.09
CA ILE A 164 0.67 11.25 -5.13
C ILE A 164 1.36 11.63 -6.45
N GLU A 165 2.38 12.50 -6.39
CA GLU A 165 3.17 12.89 -7.56
C GLU A 165 3.87 11.70 -8.22
N LEU A 166 4.52 10.83 -7.43
CA LEU A 166 5.18 9.63 -7.95
C LEU A 166 4.18 8.67 -8.59
N MET A 167 3.09 8.36 -7.89
CA MET A 167 2.05 7.45 -8.38
C MET A 167 1.42 7.96 -9.67
N SER A 168 1.07 9.26 -9.72
CA SER A 168 0.52 9.88 -10.92
C SER A 168 1.51 9.90 -12.08
N LYS A 169 2.81 10.11 -11.80
CA LYS A 169 3.86 10.16 -12.83
C LYS A 169 4.08 8.81 -13.50
N PHE A 170 4.04 7.73 -12.74
CA PHE A 170 4.34 6.37 -13.24
C PHE A 170 3.11 5.48 -13.42
N SER A 171 1.91 5.98 -13.08
CA SER A 171 0.63 5.27 -13.19
C SER A 171 0.54 4.00 -12.32
N PHE A 172 1.10 4.06 -11.11
CA PHE A 172 0.87 3.05 -10.08
C PHE A 172 -0.56 3.13 -9.54
N ASP A 173 -1.16 1.97 -9.28
CA ASP A 173 -2.55 1.83 -8.82
C ASP A 173 -2.68 1.99 -7.30
N GLY A 174 -1.56 2.01 -6.56
CA GLY A 174 -1.55 2.11 -5.11
C GLY A 174 -0.15 2.22 -4.49
N LEU A 175 -0.15 2.43 -3.18
CA LEU A 175 1.03 2.42 -2.32
C LEU A 175 0.91 1.29 -1.30
N ASP A 176 2.00 0.56 -1.08
CA ASP A 176 2.19 -0.35 0.05
C ASP A 176 3.09 0.31 1.10
N LEU A 177 2.69 0.29 2.37
CA LEU A 177 3.41 0.95 3.48
C LEU A 177 4.12 -0.10 4.32
N ASP A 178 5.45 -0.16 4.22
CA ASP A 178 6.28 -1.20 4.86
C ASP A 178 7.34 -0.58 5.78
N TRP A 179 6.90 0.17 6.79
CA TRP A 179 7.78 0.66 7.87
C TRP A 179 8.04 -0.50 8.84
N GLU A 180 9.29 -0.89 9.10
CA GLU A 180 9.61 -2.03 9.99
C GLU A 180 10.53 -1.65 11.18
N TYR A 181 10.19 -2.06 12.41
CA TYR A 181 9.43 -1.12 13.24
C TYR A 181 10.31 -0.53 14.35
#